data_AF-B0C395-F1
#
_entry.id   AF-B0C395-F1
#
_cell.length_a   1.000
_cell.length_b   1.000
_cell.length_c   1.000
_cell.angle_alpha   90.00
_cell.angle_beta   90.00
_cell.angle_gamma   90.00
#
_symmetry.space_group_name_H-M   'P 1'
#
loop_
_entity.id
_entity.type
_entity.pdbx_description
1 polymer ?
#
loop_
_entity_poly.entity_id
_entity_poly.type
_entity_poly.pdbx_seq_one_letter_code
_entity_poly.pdbx_strand_id
1 'polypeptide(L)'
;MLSEPQQDGHLLVYPPAKPIGRAKRLLHVNGVTSSAERQLQDLETLVWLTLDRPLDIIGIHNSTSGYRGDLLESMMGKAELAQFWPERLSTDSDKRLQKYADMLTLLCDRTLPPDADILAELQQQRQDLAITLGEAAQKLPFDLEIMRRLPFIQNMNWDDFEAYLYGSYPAGAPRSIFRLAYEVVHSIRTGSEVIILAHSQGSIIATQALHILQRFFQPYTKWIDALHCIFYGPAVMVDDLPPLLRPQTVLIQHRQDLVAEAFSNLRHVDLWTNLQNQVKSLMERADSIFELGQDDSFHSARHYLGQLETPDSKQAAQLLQRLLIEDWQTNPVLKALGSTRIILESQPL
;
A
#
# COMPACT_ATOMS: atom_id res chain seq x y z
N MET A 1 7.63 -25.14 -2.90
CA MET A 1 7.71 -23.71 -2.58
C MET A 1 7.11 -22.95 -3.74
N LEU A 2 6.27 -21.96 -3.47
CA LEU A 2 5.73 -21.05 -4.49
C LEU A 2 6.83 -20.08 -4.95
N SER A 3 6.79 -19.63 -6.20
CA SER A 3 7.65 -18.53 -6.66
C SER A 3 7.20 -17.19 -6.06
N GLU A 4 8.05 -16.16 -6.04
CA GLU A 4 7.68 -14.82 -5.52
C GLU A 4 6.41 -14.26 -6.18
N PRO A 5 6.23 -14.26 -7.52
CA PRO A 5 5.01 -13.76 -8.14
C PRO A 5 3.75 -14.54 -7.76
N GLN A 6 3.89 -15.81 -7.37
CA GLN A 6 2.77 -16.65 -6.91
C GLN A 6 2.36 -16.35 -5.47
N GLN A 7 3.14 -15.54 -4.74
CA GLN A 7 2.85 -15.15 -3.36
C GLN A 7 2.21 -13.76 -3.27
N ASP A 8 1.92 -13.10 -4.39
CA ASP A 8 1.21 -11.81 -4.39
C ASP A 8 -0.19 -11.94 -3.74
N GLY A 9 -0.44 -11.13 -2.72
CA GLY A 9 -1.62 -11.17 -1.87
C GLY A 9 -1.66 -12.30 -0.84
N HIS A 10 -0.58 -13.08 -0.68
CA HIS A 10 -0.50 -14.10 0.37
C HIS A 10 -0.19 -13.49 1.73
N LEU A 11 -0.63 -14.18 2.79
CA LEU A 11 -0.28 -13.81 4.14
C LEU A 11 1.05 -14.43 4.57
N LEU A 12 1.91 -13.60 5.14
CA LEU A 12 3.14 -13.98 5.82
C LEU A 12 2.98 -13.77 7.32
N VAL A 13 3.53 -14.68 8.13
CA VAL A 13 3.44 -14.62 9.60
C VAL A 13 4.78 -14.98 10.24
N TYR A 14 5.17 -14.26 11.29
CA TYR A 14 6.38 -14.52 12.06
C TYR A 14 6.12 -14.47 13.58
N PRO A 15 6.61 -15.46 14.37
CA PRO A 15 6.96 -16.81 13.92
C PRO A 15 5.74 -17.46 13.24
N PRO A 16 5.87 -18.59 12.51
CA PRO A 16 4.75 -19.21 11.78
C PRO A 16 3.59 -19.73 12.66
N ALA A 17 3.59 -19.40 13.96
CA ALA A 17 2.44 -19.59 14.84
C ALA A 17 1.27 -18.69 14.40
N LYS A 18 0.05 -19.23 14.48
CA LYS A 18 -1.15 -18.47 14.15
C LYS A 18 -1.31 -17.28 15.12
N PRO A 19 -1.85 -16.15 14.64
CA PRO A 19 -2.31 -15.05 15.50
C PRO A 19 -3.15 -15.58 16.67
N ILE A 20 -2.94 -15.04 17.87
CA ILE A 20 -3.52 -15.59 19.11
C ILE A 20 -4.93 -15.04 19.36
N GLY A 21 -5.47 -14.23 18.44
CA GLY A 21 -6.76 -13.57 18.60
C GLY A 21 -6.67 -12.40 19.58
N ARG A 22 -5.57 -11.64 19.52
CA ARG A 22 -5.33 -10.48 20.38
C ARG A 22 -6.29 -9.35 20.00
N ALA A 23 -6.58 -8.48 20.97
CA ALA A 23 -7.49 -7.34 20.77
C ALA A 23 -7.04 -6.36 19.69
N LYS A 24 -5.74 -6.32 19.40
CA LYS A 24 -5.14 -5.50 18.34
C LYS A 24 -4.43 -6.37 17.33
N ARG A 25 -4.66 -6.10 16.04
CA ARG A 25 -4.01 -6.75 14.90
C ARG A 25 -3.25 -5.73 14.07
N LEU A 26 -2.02 -6.05 13.73
CA LEU A 26 -1.16 -5.31 12.83
C LEU A 26 -1.16 -5.99 11.45
N LEU A 27 -1.57 -5.25 10.42
CA LEU A 27 -1.49 -5.66 9.03
C LEU A 27 -0.34 -4.89 8.38
N HIS A 28 0.74 -5.59 8.03
CA HIS A 28 1.93 -5.02 7.42
C HIS A 28 1.90 -5.20 5.90
N VAL A 29 2.14 -4.14 5.13
CA VAL A 29 2.28 -4.21 3.67
C VAL A 29 3.67 -3.72 3.28
N ASN A 30 4.42 -4.56 2.59
CA ASN A 30 5.77 -4.27 2.13
C ASN A 30 5.79 -3.29 0.94
N GLY A 31 6.94 -2.66 0.73
CA GLY A 31 7.23 -1.84 -0.43
C GLY A 31 7.70 -2.64 -1.64
N VAL A 32 8.09 -1.91 -2.69
CA VAL A 32 8.74 -2.44 -3.90
C VAL A 32 9.93 -3.33 -3.55
N THR A 33 10.22 -4.32 -4.40
CA THR A 33 11.40 -5.21 -4.34
C THR A 33 11.67 -5.93 -3.01
N SER A 34 10.72 -5.92 -2.08
CA SER A 34 10.83 -6.64 -0.81
C SER A 34 10.37 -8.09 -1.01
N SER A 35 11.32 -9.02 -1.07
CA SER A 35 11.03 -10.45 -1.15
C SER A 35 10.25 -10.95 0.07
N ALA A 36 9.60 -12.11 -0.06
CA ALA A 36 8.91 -12.74 1.07
C ALA A 36 9.83 -12.93 2.29
N GLU A 37 11.11 -13.28 2.05
CA GLU A 37 12.12 -13.39 3.10
C GLU A 37 12.40 -12.05 3.81
N ARG A 38 12.56 -10.96 3.06
CA ARG A 38 12.77 -9.62 3.63
C ARG A 38 11.55 -9.17 4.42
N GLN A 39 10.35 -9.41 3.90
CA GLN A 39 9.13 -9.10 4.64
C GLN A 39 9.03 -9.92 5.93
N LEU A 40 9.43 -11.20 5.95
CA LEU A 40 9.48 -11.98 7.18
C LEU A 40 10.45 -11.40 8.22
N GLN A 41 11.60 -10.86 7.81
CA GLN A 41 12.53 -10.14 8.69
C GLN A 41 11.91 -8.85 9.25
N ASP A 42 11.15 -8.12 8.42
CA ASP A 42 10.38 -6.97 8.88
C ASP A 42 9.32 -7.38 9.91
N LEU A 43 8.57 -8.46 9.67
CA LEU A 43 7.59 -8.98 10.63
C LEU A 43 8.25 -9.41 11.94
N GLU A 44 9.40 -10.06 11.89
CA GLU A 44 10.19 -10.38 13.08
C GLU A 44 10.53 -9.12 13.87
N THR A 45 11.02 -8.08 13.20
CA THR A 45 11.38 -6.82 13.84
C THR A 45 10.15 -6.19 14.52
N LEU A 46 8.99 -6.25 13.87
CA LEU A 46 7.74 -5.74 14.45
C LEU A 46 7.27 -6.53 15.67
N VAL A 47 7.48 -7.85 15.70
CA VAL A 47 7.26 -8.66 16.92
C VAL A 47 8.16 -8.17 18.05
N TRP A 48 9.45 -7.95 17.77
CA TRP A 48 10.40 -7.45 18.76
C TRP A 48 10.03 -6.05 19.27
N LEU A 49 9.63 -5.13 18.38
CA LEU A 49 9.20 -3.78 18.75
C LEU A 49 7.94 -3.76 19.60
N THR A 50 7.09 -4.79 19.50
CA THR A 50 5.81 -4.85 20.21
C THR A 50 5.81 -5.82 21.40
N LEU A 51 6.96 -6.32 21.84
CA LEU A 51 7.03 -7.30 22.93
C LEU A 51 6.33 -6.86 24.23
N ASP A 52 6.42 -5.57 24.58
CA ASP A 52 5.82 -5.04 25.81
C ASP A 52 4.28 -5.06 25.75
N ARG A 53 3.72 -4.96 24.54
CA ARG A 53 2.28 -5.05 24.27
C ARG A 53 2.06 -5.81 22.96
N PRO A 54 2.12 -7.15 22.99
CA PRO A 54 2.15 -7.95 21.77
C PRO A 54 0.91 -7.74 20.90
N LEU A 55 1.13 -7.65 19.59
CA LEU A 55 0.07 -7.53 18.56
C LEU A 55 -0.07 -8.84 17.78
N ASP A 56 -1.23 -9.09 17.20
CA ASP A 56 -1.36 -10.13 16.17
C ASP A 56 -0.83 -9.58 14.84
N ILE A 57 0.35 -10.02 14.40
CA ILE A 57 1.04 -9.44 13.25
C ILE A 57 0.89 -10.34 12.02
N ILE A 58 0.44 -9.75 10.91
CA ILE A 58 0.28 -10.43 9.62
C ILE A 58 0.90 -9.53 8.55
N GLY A 59 1.81 -10.07 7.74
CA GLY A 59 2.27 -9.45 6.50
C GLY A 59 1.34 -9.81 5.35
N ILE A 60 1.00 -8.84 4.51
CA ILE A 60 0.36 -9.04 3.22
C ILE A 60 1.43 -8.80 2.19
N HIS A 61 1.78 -9.86 1.46
CA HIS A 61 2.87 -9.80 0.50
C HIS A 61 2.41 -9.15 -0.79
N ASN A 62 3.15 -8.14 -1.21
CA ASN A 62 3.06 -7.57 -2.54
C ASN A 62 4.28 -8.03 -3.34
N SER A 63 4.05 -8.79 -4.41
CA SER A 63 5.11 -9.23 -5.32
C SER A 63 4.83 -8.71 -6.71
N THR A 64 5.79 -8.01 -7.29
CA THR A 64 5.79 -7.65 -8.71
C THR A 64 6.99 -8.30 -9.41
N SER A 65 6.99 -8.34 -10.74
CA SER A 65 8.10 -8.88 -11.52
C SER A 65 9.28 -7.90 -11.62
N GLY A 66 9.89 -7.58 -10.48
CA GLY A 66 11.10 -6.78 -10.34
C GLY A 66 10.90 -5.27 -10.37
N TYR A 67 11.99 -4.54 -10.10
CA TYR A 67 12.00 -3.10 -9.80
C TYR A 67 11.29 -2.21 -10.84
N ARG A 68 11.34 -2.56 -12.12
CA ARG A 68 10.68 -1.79 -13.19
C ARG A 68 9.16 -1.96 -13.17
N GLY A 69 8.68 -3.16 -12.85
CA GLY A 69 7.25 -3.45 -12.65
C GLY A 69 6.72 -2.70 -11.43
N ASP A 70 7.43 -2.83 -10.31
CA ASP A 70 7.21 -2.08 -9.07
C ASP A 70 7.03 -0.55 -9.29
N LEU A 71 7.93 0.05 -10.07
CA LEU A 71 7.88 1.49 -10.37
C LEU A 71 6.63 1.84 -11.19
N LEU A 72 6.32 1.04 -12.21
CA LEU A 72 5.14 1.25 -13.05
C LEU A 72 3.86 1.11 -12.23
N GLU A 73 3.74 0.05 -11.43
CA GLU A 73 2.60 -0.17 -10.55
C GLU A 73 2.42 0.97 -9.55
N SER A 74 3.52 1.45 -8.96
CA SER A 74 3.50 2.61 -8.05
C SER A 74 2.99 3.87 -8.73
N MET A 75 3.48 4.19 -9.93
CA MET A 75 3.02 5.37 -10.68
C MET A 75 1.55 5.26 -11.08
N MET A 76 1.12 4.08 -11.50
CA MET A 76 -0.24 3.84 -11.97
C MET A 76 -1.23 3.81 -10.80
N GLY A 77 -0.91 3.15 -9.70
CA GLY A 77 -1.72 3.17 -8.49
C GLY A 77 -1.84 4.58 -7.92
N LYS A 78 -0.78 5.38 -7.98
CA LYS A 78 -0.82 6.80 -7.62
C LYS A 78 -1.75 7.62 -8.53
N ALA A 79 -1.73 7.36 -9.83
CA ALA A 79 -2.64 8.00 -10.77
C ALA A 79 -4.11 7.61 -10.52
N GLU A 80 -4.38 6.35 -10.14
CA GLU A 80 -5.71 5.89 -9.75
C GLU A 80 -6.18 6.58 -8.46
N LEU A 81 -5.32 6.68 -7.44
CA LEU A 81 -5.66 7.38 -6.18
C LEU A 81 -6.10 8.83 -6.40
N ALA A 82 -5.46 9.53 -7.34
CA ALA A 82 -5.85 10.91 -7.67
C ALA A 82 -7.28 10.99 -8.26
N GLN A 83 -7.80 9.93 -8.87
CA GLN A 83 -9.18 9.89 -9.35
C GLN A 83 -10.20 9.69 -8.22
N PHE A 84 -9.76 9.27 -7.03
CA PHE A 84 -10.61 9.10 -5.85
C PHE A 84 -10.69 10.35 -4.98
N TRP A 85 -9.96 11.42 -5.33
CA TRP A 85 -10.07 12.70 -4.65
C TRP A 85 -11.48 13.29 -4.84
N PRO A 86 -12.11 13.87 -3.80
CA PRO A 86 -13.49 14.35 -3.87
C PRO A 86 -13.77 15.29 -5.06
N GLU A 87 -12.83 16.16 -5.39
CA GLU A 87 -12.93 17.14 -6.48
C GLU A 87 -12.65 16.57 -7.88
N ARG A 88 -12.12 15.33 -7.97
CA ARG A 88 -11.81 14.63 -9.23
C ARG A 88 -12.65 13.38 -9.45
N LEU A 89 -13.42 12.96 -8.44
CA LEU A 89 -14.23 11.75 -8.48
C LEU A 89 -15.29 11.87 -9.56
N SER A 90 -15.05 11.17 -10.67
CA SER A 90 -15.99 11.05 -11.77
C SER A 90 -17.01 9.94 -11.52
N THR A 91 -18.13 9.97 -12.24
CA THR A 91 -19.13 8.89 -12.23
C THR A 91 -18.52 7.53 -12.57
N ASP A 92 -17.51 7.48 -13.45
CA ASP A 92 -16.88 6.22 -13.86
C ASP A 92 -15.93 5.69 -12.79
N SER A 93 -15.13 6.56 -12.19
CA SER A 93 -14.26 6.23 -11.04
C SER A 93 -15.10 5.77 -9.83
N ASP A 94 -16.25 6.40 -9.61
CA ASP A 94 -17.21 6.02 -8.55
C ASP A 94 -17.82 4.63 -8.79
N LYS A 95 -18.28 4.35 -10.01
CA LYS A 95 -18.77 3.00 -10.39
C LYS A 95 -17.67 1.94 -10.24
N ARG A 96 -16.43 2.29 -10.55
CA ARG A 96 -15.27 1.40 -10.39
C ARG A 96 -15.04 1.07 -8.91
N LEU A 97 -15.09 2.05 -8.03
CA LEU A 97 -15.04 1.86 -6.57
C LEU A 97 -16.19 1.00 -6.06
N GLN A 98 -17.42 1.23 -6.55
CA GLN A 98 -18.57 0.40 -6.17
C GLN A 98 -18.35 -1.06 -6.54
N LYS A 99 -17.90 -1.35 -7.76
CA LYS A 99 -17.60 -2.72 -8.17
C LYS A 99 -16.54 -3.38 -7.27
N TYR A 100 -15.59 -2.60 -6.71
CA TYR A 100 -14.53 -3.16 -5.87
C TYR A 100 -15.13 -3.54 -4.52
N ALA A 101 -16.01 -2.68 -3.99
CA ALA A 101 -16.78 -3.01 -2.79
C ALA A 101 -17.69 -4.24 -2.99
N ASP A 102 -18.30 -4.39 -4.16
CA ASP A 102 -19.11 -5.56 -4.50
C ASP A 102 -18.25 -6.84 -4.51
N MET A 103 -17.05 -6.79 -5.11
CA MET A 103 -16.07 -7.89 -5.07
C MET A 103 -15.62 -8.22 -3.64
N LEU A 104 -15.34 -7.21 -2.82
CA LEU A 104 -14.97 -7.41 -1.43
C LEU A 104 -16.09 -8.10 -0.65
N THR A 105 -17.35 -7.77 -0.94
CA THR A 105 -18.51 -8.43 -0.34
C THR A 105 -18.50 -9.93 -0.63
N LEU A 106 -18.26 -10.32 -1.88
CA LEU A 106 -18.16 -11.73 -2.31
C LEU A 106 -17.06 -12.51 -1.56
N LEU A 107 -15.94 -11.86 -1.25
CA LEU A 107 -14.84 -12.47 -0.48
C LEU A 107 -15.20 -12.61 1.01
N CYS A 108 -15.84 -11.59 1.59
CA CYS A 108 -16.11 -11.50 3.02
C CYS A 108 -17.14 -12.50 3.55
N ASP A 109 -17.88 -13.19 2.67
CA ASP A 109 -18.83 -14.24 3.05
C ASP A 109 -18.16 -15.59 3.38
N ARG A 110 -16.83 -15.67 3.26
CA ARG A 110 -16.03 -16.88 3.52
C ARG A 110 -14.79 -16.57 4.35
N THR A 111 -14.25 -17.62 4.97
CA THR A 111 -12.89 -17.61 5.54
C THR A 111 -11.90 -18.04 4.48
N LEU A 112 -11.00 -17.15 4.07
CA LEU A 112 -9.97 -17.42 3.08
C LEU A 112 -8.72 -18.00 3.75
N PRO A 113 -8.09 -19.05 3.20
CA PRO A 113 -6.82 -19.52 3.70
C PRO A 113 -5.70 -18.46 3.52
N PRO A 114 -4.59 -18.55 4.27
CA PRO A 114 -3.47 -17.62 4.17
C PRO A 114 -2.86 -17.50 2.77
N ASP A 115 -2.90 -18.57 1.98
CA ASP A 115 -2.34 -18.72 0.63
C ASP A 115 -3.42 -18.68 -0.48
N ALA A 116 -4.59 -18.12 -0.18
CA ALA A 116 -5.66 -17.98 -1.16
C ALA A 116 -5.27 -17.00 -2.29
N ASP A 117 -5.33 -17.45 -3.54
CA ASP A 117 -5.34 -16.54 -4.69
C ASP A 117 -6.71 -15.85 -4.78
N ILE A 118 -6.77 -14.62 -4.29
CA ILE A 118 -8.01 -13.83 -4.25
C ILE A 118 -8.66 -13.66 -5.63
N LEU A 119 -7.88 -13.62 -6.71
CA LEU A 119 -8.48 -13.50 -8.04
C LEU A 119 -9.14 -14.78 -8.48
N ALA A 120 -8.51 -15.92 -8.19
CA ALA A 120 -9.12 -17.22 -8.45
C ALA A 120 -10.44 -17.37 -7.67
N GLU A 121 -10.46 -16.93 -6.41
CA GLU A 121 -11.67 -16.94 -5.58
C GLU A 121 -12.79 -16.05 -6.16
N LEU A 122 -12.46 -14.84 -6.63
CA LEU A 122 -13.43 -13.94 -7.27
C LEU A 122 -13.98 -14.52 -8.60
N GLN A 123 -13.09 -15.06 -9.44
CA GLN A 123 -13.44 -15.62 -10.75
C GLN A 123 -14.34 -16.85 -10.64
N GLN A 124 -14.15 -17.69 -9.62
CA GLN A 124 -15.02 -18.83 -9.37
C GLN A 124 -16.46 -18.41 -9.04
N GLN A 125 -16.65 -17.25 -8.42
CA GLN A 125 -17.98 -16.80 -7.98
C GLN A 125 -18.77 -16.08 -9.08
N ARG A 126 -18.08 -15.37 -9.99
CA ARG A 126 -18.71 -14.58 -11.05
C ARG A 126 -17.93 -14.72 -12.35
N GLN A 127 -18.50 -15.44 -13.31
CA GLN A 127 -17.92 -15.59 -14.65
C GLN A 127 -17.95 -14.29 -15.46
N ASP A 128 -18.85 -13.34 -15.13
CA ASP A 128 -18.84 -11.98 -15.67
C ASP A 128 -17.68 -11.11 -15.15
N LEU A 129 -16.96 -11.59 -14.12
CA LEU A 129 -15.68 -11.04 -13.68
C LEU A 129 -14.49 -11.74 -14.37
N ALA A 130 -14.73 -12.71 -15.27
CA ALA A 130 -13.66 -13.27 -16.08
C ALA A 130 -13.08 -12.18 -16.98
N ILE A 131 -11.75 -12.14 -17.03
CA ILE A 131 -10.99 -11.14 -17.77
C ILE A 131 -11.16 -11.43 -19.27
N THR A 132 -12.18 -10.86 -19.90
CA THR A 132 -12.27 -10.83 -21.36
C THR A 132 -11.50 -9.61 -21.84
N LEU A 133 -10.28 -9.80 -22.33
CA LEU A 133 -9.48 -8.76 -22.96
C LEU A 133 -10.27 -8.10 -24.11
N GLY A 134 -10.41 -6.77 -24.10
CA GLY A 134 -10.58 -6.03 -25.36
C GLY A 134 -11.83 -5.16 -25.62
N GLU A 135 -12.63 -4.74 -24.64
CA GLU A 135 -13.82 -3.88 -24.96
C GLU A 135 -13.82 -2.43 -24.42
N ALA A 136 -12.86 -2.03 -23.57
CA ALA A 136 -12.86 -0.69 -22.95
C ALA A 136 -11.70 0.24 -23.38
N ALA A 137 -11.09 0.01 -24.56
CA ALA A 137 -9.88 0.71 -25.00
C ALA A 137 -10.03 2.21 -25.35
N GLN A 138 -11.23 2.80 -25.32
CA GLN A 138 -11.47 4.06 -26.06
C GLN A 138 -11.55 5.36 -25.26
N LYS A 139 -11.43 5.38 -23.93
CA LYS A 139 -11.43 6.66 -23.19
C LYS A 139 -10.54 6.63 -21.95
N LEU A 140 -9.23 6.72 -22.16
CA LEU A 140 -8.31 7.10 -21.10
C LEU A 140 -7.93 8.59 -21.25
N PRO A 141 -7.78 9.34 -20.15
CA PRO A 141 -7.36 10.74 -20.19
C PRO A 141 -5.84 10.91 -20.42
N PHE A 142 -5.11 9.87 -20.82
CA PHE A 142 -3.66 9.91 -20.99
C PHE A 142 -3.20 9.29 -22.32
N ASP A 143 -2.12 9.84 -22.86
CA ASP A 143 -1.51 9.45 -24.13
C ASP A 143 -0.47 8.33 -23.91
N LEU A 144 -0.79 7.12 -24.39
CA LEU A 144 0.12 5.97 -24.35
C LEU A 144 1.42 6.21 -25.10
N GLU A 145 1.43 7.06 -26.13
CA GLU A 145 2.63 7.29 -26.94
C GLU A 145 3.78 7.86 -26.12
N ILE A 146 3.47 8.48 -24.98
CA ILE A 146 4.46 9.03 -24.06
C ILE A 146 4.96 7.94 -23.10
N MET A 147 4.10 7.03 -22.66
CA MET A 147 4.51 5.84 -21.90
C MET A 147 5.35 4.88 -22.76
N ARG A 148 5.07 4.79 -24.06
CA ARG A 148 5.88 4.05 -25.05
C ARG A 148 7.32 4.56 -25.17
N ARG A 149 7.57 5.81 -24.77
CA ARG A 149 8.92 6.41 -24.76
C ARG A 149 9.74 6.01 -23.53
N LEU A 150 9.15 5.32 -22.55
CA LEU A 150 9.89 4.85 -21.39
C LEU A 150 10.74 3.64 -21.78
N PRO A 151 12.07 3.69 -21.64
CA PRO A 151 12.98 2.62 -22.07
C PRO A 151 12.66 1.26 -21.44
N PHE A 152 12.05 1.25 -20.26
CA PHE A 152 11.66 0.00 -19.60
C PHE A 152 10.32 -0.56 -20.09
N ILE A 153 9.36 0.27 -20.55
CA ILE A 153 8.11 -0.20 -21.16
C ILE A 153 8.37 -0.83 -22.52
N GLN A 154 9.39 -0.36 -23.24
CA GLN A 154 9.86 -0.99 -24.49
C GLN A 154 10.34 -2.45 -24.31
N ASN A 155 10.61 -2.87 -23.06
CA ASN A 155 11.02 -4.23 -22.72
C ASN A 155 9.91 -5.04 -22.02
N MET A 156 8.73 -4.45 -21.79
CA MET A 156 7.57 -5.13 -21.20
C MET A 156 6.70 -5.70 -22.33
N ASN A 157 6.10 -6.88 -22.12
CA ASN A 157 5.11 -7.40 -23.05
C ASN A 157 3.91 -6.42 -23.11
N TRP A 158 3.63 -5.94 -24.31
CA TRP A 158 2.63 -4.89 -24.53
C TRP A 158 1.23 -5.36 -24.21
N ASP A 159 0.94 -6.65 -24.41
CA ASP A 159 -0.35 -7.24 -24.03
C ASP A 159 -0.55 -7.19 -22.50
N ASP A 160 0.52 -7.35 -21.70
CA ASP A 160 0.45 -7.26 -20.23
C ASP A 160 0.32 -5.80 -19.77
N PHE A 161 0.99 -4.87 -20.46
CA PHE A 161 0.86 -3.44 -20.21
C PHE A 161 -0.53 -2.91 -20.59
N GLU A 162 -1.06 -3.30 -21.75
CA GLU A 162 -2.42 -2.99 -22.16
C GLU A 162 -3.46 -3.72 -21.30
N ALA A 163 -3.24 -4.96 -20.87
CA ALA A 163 -4.11 -5.61 -19.89
C ALA A 163 -4.11 -4.86 -18.54
N TYR A 164 -2.97 -4.31 -18.13
CA TYR A 164 -2.85 -3.51 -16.92
C TYR A 164 -3.45 -2.10 -17.06
N LEU A 165 -3.50 -1.50 -18.27
CA LEU A 165 -4.05 -0.15 -18.49
C LEU A 165 -5.49 -0.13 -19.03
N TYR A 166 -5.80 -1.05 -19.94
CA TYR A 166 -7.05 -1.21 -20.68
C TYR A 166 -7.83 -2.45 -20.29
N GLY A 167 -7.20 -3.41 -19.62
CA GLY A 167 -7.77 -4.72 -19.35
C GLY A 167 -8.88 -4.66 -18.32
N SER A 168 -9.91 -5.41 -18.68
CA SER A 168 -11.15 -5.63 -17.98
C SER A 168 -10.94 -5.86 -16.51
N TYR A 169 -11.47 -4.90 -15.77
CA TYR A 169 -11.75 -4.87 -14.35
C TYR A 169 -11.21 -6.04 -13.48
N PRO A 170 -10.26 -5.77 -12.57
CA PRO A 170 -9.49 -4.54 -12.42
C PRO A 170 -8.00 -4.71 -12.71
N ALA A 171 -7.59 -4.13 -13.83
CA ALA A 171 -6.30 -3.49 -14.03
C ALA A 171 -5.79 -2.78 -12.76
N GLY A 172 -4.56 -3.04 -12.29
CA GLY A 172 -3.93 -2.22 -11.23
C GLY A 172 -3.65 -2.83 -9.86
N ALA A 173 -3.37 -4.13 -9.76
CA ALA A 173 -2.96 -4.85 -8.53
C ALA A 173 -4.07 -5.24 -7.53
N PRO A 174 -5.06 -6.08 -7.93
CA PRO A 174 -6.15 -6.47 -7.04
C PRO A 174 -5.71 -7.36 -5.85
N ARG A 175 -4.70 -8.23 -5.94
CA ARG A 175 -4.48 -9.27 -4.91
C ARG A 175 -4.13 -8.71 -3.54
N SER A 176 -3.03 -7.98 -3.42
CA SER A 176 -2.60 -7.39 -2.14
C SER A 176 -3.59 -6.34 -1.63
N ILE A 177 -4.19 -5.53 -2.51
CA ILE A 177 -5.23 -4.53 -2.17
C ILE A 177 -6.47 -5.22 -1.59
N PHE A 178 -7.04 -6.21 -2.30
CA PHE A 178 -8.22 -6.93 -1.83
C PHE A 178 -7.90 -7.81 -0.63
N ARG A 179 -6.69 -8.38 -0.53
CA ARG A 179 -6.28 -9.11 0.66
C ARG A 179 -6.30 -8.21 1.86
N LEU A 180 -5.69 -7.03 1.76
CA LEU A 180 -5.70 -6.07 2.84
C LEU A 180 -7.13 -5.67 3.22
N ALA A 181 -7.96 -5.31 2.25
CA ALA A 181 -9.35 -4.93 2.53
C ALA A 181 -10.12 -6.08 3.20
N TYR A 182 -9.96 -7.31 2.72
CA TYR A 182 -10.56 -8.51 3.31
C TYR A 182 -10.11 -8.71 4.76
N GLU A 183 -8.81 -8.67 5.03
CA GLU A 183 -8.27 -8.86 6.38
C GLU A 183 -8.73 -7.75 7.34
N VAL A 184 -8.84 -6.50 6.87
CA VAL A 184 -9.40 -5.41 7.67
C VAL A 184 -10.87 -5.69 8.03
N VAL A 185 -11.71 -6.03 7.06
CA VAL A 185 -13.13 -6.34 7.32
C VAL A 185 -13.26 -7.52 8.28
N HIS A 186 -12.51 -8.60 8.05
CA HIS A 186 -12.54 -9.78 8.90
C HIS A 186 -12.15 -9.45 10.34
N SER A 187 -11.06 -8.69 10.51
CA SER A 187 -10.56 -8.30 11.83
C SER A 187 -11.56 -7.43 12.60
N ILE A 188 -12.16 -6.44 11.93
CA ILE A 188 -13.21 -5.59 12.53
C ILE A 188 -14.44 -6.43 12.91
N ARG A 189 -14.88 -7.37 12.05
CA ARG A 189 -16.01 -8.28 12.35
C ARG A 189 -15.74 -9.17 13.56
N THR A 190 -14.48 -9.57 13.78
CA THR A 190 -14.07 -10.32 14.98
C THR A 190 -13.87 -9.44 16.23
N GLY A 191 -14.10 -8.12 16.13
CA GLY A 191 -13.97 -7.18 17.24
C GLY A 191 -12.54 -6.73 17.54
N SER A 192 -11.61 -6.93 16.60
CA SER A 192 -10.23 -6.48 16.75
C SER A 192 -10.06 -5.03 16.29
N GLU A 193 -9.27 -4.25 17.03
CA GLU A 193 -8.68 -3.01 16.53
C GLU A 193 -7.60 -3.36 15.50
N VAL A 194 -7.56 -2.63 14.40
CA VAL A 194 -6.67 -2.89 13.26
C VAL A 194 -5.69 -1.72 13.12
N ILE A 195 -4.41 -2.05 13.03
CA ILE A 195 -3.36 -1.12 12.66
C ILE A 195 -2.83 -1.54 11.29
N ILE A 196 -2.93 -0.68 10.29
CA ILE A 196 -2.28 -0.87 9.00
C ILE A 196 -0.92 -0.18 9.07
N LEU A 197 0.15 -0.94 8.86
CA LEU A 197 1.51 -0.44 8.79
C LEU A 197 2.05 -0.69 7.38
N ALA A 198 2.34 0.39 6.64
CA ALA A 198 2.67 0.24 5.22
C ALA A 198 3.91 1.04 4.81
N HIS A 199 4.77 0.42 3.99
CA HIS A 199 6.01 1.00 3.51
C HIS A 199 5.94 1.35 2.03
N SER A 200 6.45 2.51 1.60
CA SER A 200 6.66 2.80 0.17
C SER A 200 5.43 2.51 -0.70
N GLN A 201 5.50 1.65 -1.72
CA GLN A 201 4.36 1.19 -2.54
C GLN A 201 3.24 0.55 -1.71
N GLY A 202 3.56 -0.13 -0.61
CA GLY A 202 2.57 -0.64 0.33
C GLY A 202 1.61 0.44 0.83
N SER A 203 2.06 1.71 0.92
CA SER A 203 1.18 2.83 1.26
C SER A 203 0.17 3.18 0.15
N ILE A 204 0.49 2.95 -1.11
CA ILE A 204 -0.44 3.09 -2.25
C ILE A 204 -1.49 1.98 -2.18
N ILE A 205 -1.04 0.73 -2.01
CA ILE A 205 -1.89 -0.46 -1.85
C ILE A 205 -2.86 -0.26 -0.68
N ALA A 206 -2.34 0.17 0.46
CA ALA A 206 -3.15 0.48 1.63
C ALA A 206 -4.17 1.57 1.34
N THR A 207 -3.76 2.68 0.73
CA THR A 207 -4.66 3.79 0.44
C THR A 207 -5.78 3.39 -0.53
N GLN A 208 -5.49 2.57 -1.56
CA GLN A 208 -6.51 2.04 -2.45
C GLN A 208 -7.48 1.12 -1.70
N ALA A 209 -6.99 0.22 -0.84
CA ALA A 209 -7.83 -0.63 0.00
C ALA A 209 -8.74 0.20 0.92
N LEU A 210 -8.24 1.29 1.48
CA LEU A 210 -9.03 2.20 2.34
C LEU A 210 -10.19 2.87 1.57
N HIS A 211 -10.01 3.22 0.30
CA HIS A 211 -11.10 3.73 -0.56
C HIS A 211 -12.16 2.65 -0.83
N ILE A 212 -11.72 1.41 -1.08
CA ILE A 212 -12.63 0.27 -1.23
C ILE A 212 -13.42 0.03 0.06
N LEU A 213 -12.75 0.04 1.22
CA LEU A 213 -13.36 -0.10 2.54
C LEU A 213 -14.37 1.01 2.83
N GLN A 214 -14.04 2.27 2.50
CA GLN A 214 -14.98 3.38 2.64
C GLN A 214 -16.26 3.13 1.84
N ARG A 215 -16.14 2.63 0.60
CA ARG A 215 -17.32 2.29 -0.20
C ARG A 215 -18.06 1.07 0.34
N PHE A 216 -17.36 0.04 0.77
CA PHE A 216 -17.92 -1.20 1.31
C PHE A 216 -18.73 -0.98 2.59
N PHE A 217 -18.23 -0.17 3.52
CA PHE A 217 -18.93 0.07 4.78
C PHE A 217 -20.04 1.11 4.69
N GLN A 218 -20.14 1.91 3.61
CA GLN A 218 -21.18 2.93 3.51
C GLN A 218 -22.60 2.34 3.66
N PRO A 219 -23.50 3.00 4.42
CA PRO A 219 -23.34 4.29 5.12
C PRO A 219 -22.77 4.19 6.55
N TYR A 220 -22.38 3.01 7.02
CA TYR A 220 -21.83 2.82 8.35
C TYR A 220 -20.42 3.42 8.45
N THR A 221 -20.19 4.32 9.42
CA THR A 221 -18.91 5.04 9.59
C THR A 221 -18.13 4.64 10.83
N LYS A 222 -18.75 3.99 11.84
CA LYS A 222 -18.07 3.66 13.11
C LYS A 222 -16.92 2.66 12.97
N TRP A 223 -16.79 1.98 11.83
CA TRP A 223 -15.64 1.10 11.56
C TRP A 223 -14.30 1.84 11.62
N ILE A 224 -14.29 3.16 11.36
CA ILE A 224 -13.08 3.99 11.41
C ILE A 224 -12.50 4.08 12.83
N ASP A 225 -13.30 3.88 13.88
CA ASP A 225 -12.85 3.96 15.26
C ASP A 225 -11.97 2.76 15.65
N ALA A 226 -12.07 1.67 14.87
CA ALA A 226 -11.30 0.44 15.05
C ALA A 226 -10.12 0.33 14.07
N LEU A 227 -9.78 1.40 13.34
CA LEU A 227 -8.75 1.38 12.31
C LEU A 227 -7.78 2.54 12.45
N HIS A 228 -6.49 2.22 12.53
CA HIS A 228 -5.38 3.18 12.55
C HIS A 228 -4.40 2.88 11.42
N CYS A 229 -3.80 3.92 10.83
CA CYS A 229 -2.87 3.78 9.73
C CYS A 229 -1.54 4.46 10.07
N ILE A 230 -0.44 3.75 9.87
CA ILE A 230 0.92 4.25 10.05
C ILE A 230 1.66 3.96 8.75
N PHE A 231 1.99 4.98 7.97
CA PHE A 231 2.76 4.78 6.75
C PHE A 231 4.16 5.35 6.90
N TYR A 232 5.18 4.57 6.58
CA TYR A 232 6.58 4.99 6.68
C TYR A 232 7.27 4.93 5.32
N GLY A 233 8.14 5.90 5.04
CA GLY A 233 8.63 6.16 3.67
C GLY A 233 7.48 6.23 2.64
N PRO A 234 6.38 6.97 2.91
CA PRO A 234 5.15 6.85 2.13
C PRO A 234 5.28 7.43 0.71
N ALA A 235 4.74 6.70 -0.25
CA ALA A 235 4.51 7.16 -1.62
C ALA A 235 3.16 7.91 -1.78
N VAL A 236 2.44 8.14 -0.68
CA VAL A 236 1.14 8.82 -0.62
C VAL A 236 1.18 10.10 0.21
N MET A 237 0.24 11.00 -0.04
CA MET A 237 -0.08 12.17 0.77
C MET A 237 -1.29 11.87 1.66
N VAL A 238 -1.47 12.69 2.70
CA VAL A 238 -2.69 12.64 3.53
C VAL A 238 -3.94 12.88 2.69
N ASP A 239 -3.85 13.74 1.67
CA ASP A 239 -4.98 14.05 0.78
C ASP A 239 -5.40 12.87 -0.11
N ASP A 240 -4.50 11.90 -0.35
CA ASP A 240 -4.84 10.67 -1.07
C ASP A 240 -5.75 9.75 -0.27
N LEU A 241 -5.80 9.90 1.06
CA LEU A 241 -6.62 9.08 1.94
C LEU A 241 -8.09 9.49 1.90
N PRO A 242 -9.01 8.53 2.14
CA PRO A 242 -10.41 8.85 2.35
C PRO A 242 -10.56 9.86 3.51
N PRO A 243 -11.38 10.92 3.37
CA PRO A 243 -11.45 12.01 4.35
C PRO A 243 -11.70 11.56 5.79
N LEU A 244 -12.50 10.52 5.99
CA LEU A 244 -12.83 9.97 7.31
C LEU A 244 -11.65 9.29 8.01
N LEU A 245 -10.64 8.85 7.26
CA LEU A 245 -9.48 8.12 7.80
C LEU A 245 -8.24 9.00 7.97
N ARG A 246 -8.23 10.22 7.41
CA ARG A 246 -7.12 11.16 7.60
C ARG A 246 -6.79 11.36 9.09
N PRO A 247 -7.77 11.58 10.00
CA PRO A 247 -7.48 11.74 11.43
C PRO A 247 -6.92 10.48 12.10
N GLN A 248 -7.11 9.30 11.52
CA GLN A 248 -6.60 8.03 12.03
C GLN A 248 -5.27 7.62 11.38
N THR A 249 -4.63 8.52 10.64
CA THR A 249 -3.42 8.22 9.87
C THR A 249 -2.24 9.09 10.28
N VAL A 250 -1.08 8.47 10.46
CA VAL A 250 0.23 9.13 10.64
C VAL A 250 1.16 8.71 9.50
N LEU A 251 1.83 9.69 8.91
CA LEU A 251 2.87 9.47 7.91
C LEU A 251 4.25 9.75 8.53
N ILE A 252 5.25 8.91 8.29
CA ILE A 252 6.62 9.06 8.79
C ILE A 252 7.55 9.06 7.58
N GLN A 253 8.39 10.09 7.46
CA GLN A 253 9.33 10.22 6.36
C GLN A 253 10.67 10.71 6.88
N HIS A 254 11.76 10.05 6.50
CA HIS A 254 13.10 10.59 6.71
C HIS A 254 13.36 11.77 5.76
N ARG A 255 13.99 12.84 6.25
CA ARG A 255 14.22 14.07 5.47
C ARG A 255 14.97 13.82 4.17
N GLN A 256 15.86 12.83 4.16
CA GLN A 256 16.69 12.43 3.02
C GLN A 256 16.10 11.26 2.22
N ASP A 257 14.86 10.85 2.52
CA ASP A 257 14.13 9.87 1.71
C ASP A 257 13.61 10.51 0.42
N LEU A 258 14.45 10.46 -0.61
CA LEU A 258 14.18 11.02 -1.94
C LEU A 258 13.06 10.29 -2.68
N VAL A 259 12.84 9.00 -2.40
CA VAL A 259 11.78 8.22 -3.05
C VAL A 259 10.43 8.66 -2.49
N ALA A 260 10.29 8.71 -1.17
CA ALA A 260 9.08 9.26 -0.54
C ALA A 260 8.85 10.71 -0.98
N GLU A 261 9.88 11.54 -1.04
CA GLU A 261 9.78 12.91 -1.53
C GLU A 261 9.26 12.98 -2.98
N ALA A 262 9.83 12.19 -3.89
CA ALA A 262 9.43 12.18 -5.30
C ALA A 262 7.95 11.78 -5.46
N PHE A 263 7.53 10.64 -4.88
CA PHE A 263 6.16 10.13 -5.07
C PHE A 263 5.09 10.91 -4.32
N SER A 264 5.45 11.51 -3.19
CA SER A 264 4.47 12.21 -2.35
C SER A 264 4.34 13.71 -2.60
N ASN A 265 5.24 14.37 -3.33
CA ASN A 265 5.14 15.81 -3.62
C ASN A 265 4.34 16.15 -4.89
N LEU A 266 3.49 15.25 -5.39
CA LEU A 266 2.62 15.51 -6.54
C LEU A 266 1.47 16.49 -6.17
N ARG A 267 1.79 17.77 -5.97
CA ARG A 267 0.82 18.86 -5.80
C ARG A 267 0.51 19.52 -7.13
N HIS A 268 -0.77 19.84 -7.34
CA HIS A 268 -1.38 20.42 -8.54
C HIS A 268 -0.51 21.40 -9.35
N VAL A 269 -0.09 20.98 -10.55
CA VAL A 269 -0.18 21.66 -11.87
C VAL A 269 -0.12 20.51 -12.87
N ASP A 270 -1.20 20.26 -13.63
CA ASP A 270 -1.42 19.09 -14.52
C ASP A 270 -0.66 17.82 -14.09
N LEU A 271 -1.36 16.95 -13.36
CA LEU A 271 -0.83 15.68 -12.85
C LEU A 271 -0.04 14.91 -13.92
N TRP A 272 -0.43 15.05 -15.19
CA TRP A 272 0.28 14.52 -16.34
C TRP A 272 1.63 15.18 -16.62
N THR A 273 1.71 16.51 -16.66
CA THR A 273 2.97 17.25 -16.80
C THR A 273 3.92 16.93 -15.64
N ASN A 274 3.39 16.78 -14.42
CA ASN A 274 4.18 16.36 -13.26
C ASN A 274 4.60 14.89 -13.33
N LEU A 275 3.72 13.97 -13.72
CA LEU A 275 4.05 12.56 -13.91
C LEU A 275 5.09 12.42 -15.03
N GLN A 276 4.96 13.15 -16.14
CA GLN A 276 5.94 13.19 -17.22
C GLN A 276 7.30 13.75 -16.76
N ASN A 277 7.30 14.85 -16.02
CA ASN A 277 8.54 15.44 -15.50
C ASN A 277 9.18 14.55 -14.44
N GLN A 278 8.40 13.83 -13.64
CA GLN A 278 8.92 12.87 -12.68
C GLN A 278 9.38 11.59 -13.34
N VAL A 279 8.66 11.05 -14.31
CA VAL A 279 9.13 9.92 -15.12
C VAL A 279 10.42 10.29 -15.84
N LYS A 280 10.49 11.48 -16.42
CA LYS A 280 11.72 12.04 -17.00
C LYS A 280 12.81 12.19 -15.94
N SER A 281 12.52 12.73 -14.76
CA SER A 281 13.49 12.90 -13.67
C SER A 281 13.94 11.56 -13.07
N LEU A 282 13.05 10.58 -12.96
CA LEU A 282 13.30 9.20 -12.52
C LEU A 282 14.15 8.48 -13.56
N MET A 283 13.92 8.73 -14.85
CA MET A 283 14.76 8.22 -15.95
C MET A 283 16.14 8.88 -15.97
N GLU A 284 16.20 10.21 -15.81
CA GLU A 284 17.45 10.98 -15.75
C GLU A 284 18.27 10.67 -14.49
N ARG A 285 17.63 10.16 -13.43
CA ARG A 285 18.25 9.73 -12.17
C ARG A 285 18.20 8.22 -11.97
N ALA A 286 17.86 7.43 -13.00
CA ALA A 286 17.60 6.00 -12.85
C ALA A 286 18.80 5.25 -12.27
N ASP A 287 20.02 5.66 -12.65
CA ASP A 287 21.27 5.10 -12.15
C ASP A 287 21.47 5.42 -10.65
N SER A 288 21.20 6.66 -10.22
CA SER A 288 21.24 7.06 -8.81
C SER A 288 20.12 6.46 -7.97
N ILE A 289 18.97 6.14 -8.57
CA ILE A 289 17.84 5.48 -7.90
C ILE A 289 18.11 3.99 -7.70
N PHE A 290 18.80 3.35 -8.64
CA PHE A 290 19.32 1.99 -8.44
C PHE A 290 20.33 1.94 -7.28
N GLU A 291 21.15 2.99 -7.11
CA GLU A 291 22.02 3.17 -5.94
C GLU A 291 21.22 3.45 -4.64
N LEU A 292 20.06 4.09 -4.71
CA LEU A 292 19.13 4.29 -3.57
C LEU A 292 18.32 3.03 -3.21
N GLY A 293 18.27 2.02 -4.09
CA GLY A 293 17.74 0.68 -3.80
C GLY A 293 18.71 -0.20 -3.00
N GLN A 294 19.91 0.30 -2.69
CA GLN A 294 20.86 -0.41 -1.82
C GLN A 294 20.33 -0.54 -0.39
N ASP A 295 20.76 -1.61 0.28
CA ASP A 295 20.23 -2.09 1.57
C ASP A 295 20.35 -1.11 2.76
N ASP A 296 21.02 0.03 2.56
CA ASP A 296 21.30 1.08 3.56
C ASP A 296 20.74 2.47 3.19
N SER A 297 19.77 2.56 2.27
CA SER A 297 19.14 3.85 1.96
C SER A 297 18.17 4.31 3.04
N PHE A 298 18.00 5.63 3.17
CA PHE A 298 16.99 6.25 4.05
C PHE A 298 15.54 5.88 3.69
N HIS A 299 15.32 5.32 2.49
CA HIS A 299 14.02 4.83 2.07
C HIS A 299 13.77 3.38 2.51
N SER A 300 14.81 2.59 2.79
CA SER A 300 14.66 1.17 3.11
C SER A 300 13.77 0.95 4.33
N ALA A 301 12.98 -0.12 4.33
CA ALA A 301 12.17 -0.48 5.49
C ALA A 301 13.05 -0.71 6.74
N ARG A 302 14.23 -1.30 6.53
CA ARG A 302 15.28 -1.52 7.52
C ARG A 302 15.64 -0.26 8.30
N HIS A 303 15.77 0.86 7.60
CA HIS A 303 16.04 2.16 8.21
C HIS A 303 14.93 2.56 9.19
N TYR A 304 13.67 2.54 8.76
CA TYR A 304 12.55 2.94 9.61
C TYR A 304 12.30 1.96 10.77
N LEU A 305 12.54 0.66 10.55
CA LEU A 305 12.33 -0.40 11.54
C LEU A 305 13.46 -0.52 12.58
N GLY A 306 14.51 0.29 12.50
CA GLY A 306 15.61 0.26 13.48
C GLY A 306 16.61 -0.87 13.29
N GLN A 307 16.65 -1.47 12.10
CA GLN A 307 17.55 -2.58 11.79
C GLN A 307 18.96 -2.10 11.42
N LEU A 308 19.17 -0.79 11.26
CA LEU A 308 20.48 -0.18 11.06
C LEU A 308 21.02 0.34 12.38
N GLU A 309 22.34 0.31 12.57
CA GLU A 309 22.97 0.75 13.84
C GLU A 309 22.99 2.28 14.02
N THR A 310 22.41 3.03 13.07
CA THR A 310 22.42 4.49 13.05
C THR A 310 21.43 5.12 14.04
N PRO A 311 21.74 6.30 14.62
CA PRO A 311 20.86 6.93 15.61
C PRO A 311 19.45 7.26 15.09
N ASP A 312 19.35 7.73 13.85
CA ASP A 312 18.10 8.05 13.17
C ASP A 312 17.22 6.81 12.93
N SER A 313 17.82 5.67 12.55
CA SER A 313 17.11 4.39 12.43
C SER A 313 16.53 3.94 13.77
N LYS A 314 17.29 4.06 14.86
CA LYS A 314 16.82 3.75 16.22
C LYS A 314 15.68 4.68 16.66
N GLN A 315 15.76 5.97 16.33
CA GLN A 315 14.70 6.94 16.63
C GLN A 315 13.42 6.64 15.84
N ALA A 316 13.54 6.27 14.56
CA ALA A 316 12.41 5.85 13.74
C ALA A 316 11.68 4.63 14.36
N ALA A 317 12.44 3.64 14.81
CA ALA A 317 11.90 2.46 15.47
C ALA A 317 11.23 2.77 16.81
N GLN A 318 11.80 3.68 17.61
CA GLN A 318 11.19 4.14 18.86
C GLN A 318 9.86 4.87 18.61
N LEU A 319 9.79 5.69 17.57
CA LEU A 319 8.55 6.35 17.17
C LEU A 319 7.51 5.31 16.72
N LEU A 320 7.89 4.37 15.84
CA LEU A 320 7.01 3.28 15.39
C LEU A 320 6.51 2.44 16.57
N GLN A 321 7.40 2.02 17.47
CA GLN A 321 7.02 1.28 18.67
C GLN A 321 5.93 2.02 19.46
N ARG A 322 6.13 3.32 19.74
CA ARG A 322 5.12 4.12 20.45
C ARG A 322 3.79 4.17 19.71
N LEU A 323 3.80 4.38 18.40
CA LEU A 323 2.59 4.40 17.57
C LEU A 323 1.87 3.04 17.55
N LEU A 324 2.60 1.93 17.66
CA LEU A 324 2.05 0.57 17.63
C LEU A 324 1.47 0.12 18.98
N ILE A 325 2.11 0.48 20.09
CA ILE A 325 1.75 -0.07 21.41
C ILE A 325 0.82 0.83 22.24
N GLU A 326 0.82 2.13 21.96
CA GLU A 326 -0.02 3.08 22.67
C GLU A 326 -1.48 2.99 22.24
N ASP A 327 -2.39 3.39 23.13
CA ASP A 327 -3.81 3.38 22.84
C ASP A 327 -4.21 4.69 22.14
N TRP A 328 -4.54 4.61 20.85
CA TRP A 328 -4.96 5.74 20.03
C TRP A 328 -6.26 6.39 20.52
N GLN A 329 -7.13 5.64 21.20
CA GLN A 329 -8.39 6.17 21.72
C GLN A 329 -8.19 6.98 23.00
N THR A 330 -7.18 6.68 23.81
CA THR A 330 -6.97 7.36 25.11
C THR A 330 -5.75 8.25 25.14
N ASN A 331 -4.79 8.10 24.21
CA ASN A 331 -3.58 8.89 24.16
C ASN A 331 -3.79 10.23 23.40
N PRO A 332 -3.77 11.39 24.08
CA PRO A 332 -4.03 12.68 23.45
C PRO A 332 -2.93 13.11 22.46
N VAL A 333 -1.69 12.65 22.66
CA VAL A 333 -0.58 12.95 21.75
C VAL A 333 -0.81 12.24 20.42
N LEU A 334 -1.20 10.96 20.43
CA LEU A 334 -1.49 10.22 19.22
C LEU A 334 -2.66 10.81 18.43
N LYS A 335 -3.74 11.19 19.13
CA LYS A 335 -4.86 11.89 18.51
C LYS A 335 -4.45 13.20 17.82
N ALA A 336 -3.53 13.94 18.43
CA ALA A 336 -3.02 15.19 17.86
C ALA A 336 -2.10 14.96 16.64
N LEU A 337 -1.45 13.79 16.54
CA LEU A 337 -0.63 13.41 15.39
C LEU A 337 -1.47 12.93 14.19
N GLY A 338 -2.76 12.66 14.37
CA GLY A 338 -3.66 12.31 13.28
C GLY A 338 -3.59 13.32 12.13
N SER A 339 -3.60 12.84 10.88
CA SER A 339 -3.40 13.64 9.66
C SER A 339 -2.03 14.30 9.53
N THR A 340 -1.04 13.92 10.33
CA THR A 340 0.29 14.53 10.31
C THR A 340 1.29 13.71 9.52
N ARG A 341 2.18 14.41 8.81
CA ARG A 341 3.44 13.86 8.33
C ARG A 341 4.58 14.28 9.26
N ILE A 342 5.18 13.31 9.93
CA ILE A 342 6.35 13.46 10.77
C ILE A 342 7.59 13.33 9.88
N ILE A 343 8.42 14.38 9.86
CA ILE A 343 9.70 14.37 9.17
C ILE A 343 10.79 14.04 10.19
N LEU A 344 11.50 12.94 9.98
CA LEU A 344 12.67 12.57 10.78
C LEU A 344 13.89 13.29 10.25
N GLU A 345 14.64 13.94 11.14
CA GLU A 345 15.88 14.63 10.82
C GLU A 345 17.06 13.87 11.41
N SER A 346 18.14 13.73 10.64
CA SER A 346 19.40 13.21 11.17
C SER A 346 19.94 14.21 12.19
N GLN A 347 20.19 13.77 13.43
CA GLN A 347 20.86 14.63 14.40
C GLN A 347 22.30 14.91 13.91
N PRO A 348 22.77 16.17 13.94
CA PRO A 348 24.19 16.43 13.76
C PRO A 348 24.95 15.75 14.91
N LEU A 349 26.04 15.05 14.54
CA LEU A 349 26.98 14.43 15.48
C LEU A 349 27.57 15.44 16.47
#